data_AF-A0A924TP53-F1
#
_entry.id   AF-A0A924TP53-F1
#
_cell.length_a   1.000
_cell.length_b   1.000
_cell.length_c   1.000
_cell.angle_alpha   90.00
_cell.angle_beta   90.00
_cell.angle_gamma   90.00
#
_symmetry.space_group_name_H-M   'P 1'
#
loop_
_entity.id
_entity.type
_entity.pdbx_description
1 polymer ?
#
loop_
_entity_poly.entity_id
_entity_poly.type
_entity_poly.pdbx_seq_one_letter_code
_entity_poly.pdbx_strand_id
1 'polypeptide(L)'
;MASKSVAYLSYPDEDTAIAWLAAIGFTTVTRQDGDAGAVRHAELRLGAAVVMVASDDRDYVIASLVGQSTGAGILCRLEIRRFRRCAVELPPPP
;
A
#
# COMPACT_ATOMS: atom_id res chain seq x y z
N MET A 1 -1.47 24.01 11.15
CA MET A 1 -1.13 23.06 10.05
C MET A 1 -1.55 21.67 10.50
N ALA A 2 -2.36 20.96 9.72
CA ALA A 2 -2.69 19.57 10.04
C ALA A 2 -1.46 18.69 9.79
N SER A 3 -1.09 17.85 10.75
CA SER A 3 -0.06 16.82 10.55
C SER A 3 -0.55 15.84 9.48
N LYS A 4 0.21 15.68 8.40
CA LYS A 4 -0.11 14.72 7.34
C LYS A 4 0.66 13.44 7.61
N SER A 5 0.00 12.47 8.24
CA SER A 5 0.53 11.10 8.35
C SER A 5 0.30 10.36 7.04
N VAL A 6 1.34 9.71 6.55
CA VAL A 6 1.31 8.86 5.35
C VAL A 6 1.75 7.47 5.78
N ALA A 7 0.98 6.45 5.43
CA ALA A 7 1.36 5.07 5.72
C ALA A 7 2.51 4.64 4.80
N TYR A 8 3.49 3.96 5.38
CA TYR A 8 4.62 3.38 4.67
C TYR A 8 4.51 1.86 4.77
N LEU A 9 4.41 1.20 3.63
CA LEU A 9 4.12 -0.22 3.51
C LEU A 9 5.30 -0.91 2.85
N SER A 10 5.92 -1.85 3.57
CA SER A 10 6.96 -2.71 3.02
C SER A 10 6.35 -4.04 2.60
N TYR A 11 6.62 -4.48 1.38
CA TYR A 11 6.18 -5.76 0.83
C TYR A 11 7.37 -6.57 0.33
N PRO A 12 7.36 -7.91 0.48
CA PRO A 12 8.36 -8.78 -0.14
C PRO A 12 8.23 -8.85 -1.67
N ASP A 13 7.02 -8.60 -2.19
CA ASP A 13 6.71 -8.51 -3.62
C ASP A 13 6.02 -7.16 -3.90
N GLU A 14 6.85 -6.13 -4.02
CA GLU A 14 6.46 -4.75 -4.32
C GLU A 14 5.67 -4.60 -5.62
N ASP A 15 5.99 -5.36 -6.67
CA ASP A 15 5.36 -5.24 -7.98
C ASP A 15 3.94 -5.79 -7.93
N THR A 16 3.74 -6.95 -7.28
CA THR A 16 2.40 -7.48 -7.03
C THR A 16 1.62 -6.56 -6.10
N ALA A 17 2.25 -5.96 -5.07
CA ALA A 17 1.58 -5.02 -4.16
C ALA A 17 1.13 -3.74 -4.88
N ILE A 18 1.99 -3.15 -5.71
CA ILE A 18 1.66 -1.98 -6.52
C ILE A 18 0.57 -2.31 -7.53
N ALA A 19 0.63 -3.46 -8.19
CA ALA A 19 -0.40 -3.90 -9.13
C ALA A 19 -1.76 -4.10 -8.44
N TRP A 20 -1.79 -4.69 -7.24
CA TRP A 20 -3.00 -4.85 -6.44
C TRP A 20 -3.58 -3.50 -5.99
N LEU A 21 -2.73 -2.60 -5.47
CA LEU A 21 -3.12 -1.23 -5.10
C LEU A 21 -3.71 -0.49 -6.32
N ALA A 22 -3.10 -0.64 -7.49
CA ALA A 22 -3.60 -0.06 -8.73
C ALA A 22 -4.98 -0.64 -9.11
N ALA A 23 -5.17 -1.95 -8.97
CA ALA A 23 -6.44 -2.61 -9.26
C ALA A 23 -7.58 -2.08 -8.37
N ILE A 24 -7.33 -1.80 -7.09
CA ILE A 24 -8.34 -1.22 -6.19
C ILE A 24 -8.50 0.30 -6.34
N GLY A 25 -7.74 0.92 -7.24
CA GLY A 25 -7.95 2.28 -7.73
C GLY A 25 -6.86 3.30 -7.37
N PHE A 26 -5.78 2.88 -6.73
CA PHE A 26 -4.64 3.77 -6.54
C PHE A 26 -3.94 4.05 -7.88
N THR A 27 -3.27 5.19 -7.97
CA THR A 27 -2.41 5.54 -9.09
C THR A 27 -1.01 5.80 -8.57
N THR A 28 -0.01 5.17 -9.19
CA THR A 28 1.40 5.49 -8.92
C THR A 28 1.72 6.90 -9.40
N VAL A 29 2.15 7.75 -8.47
CA VAL A 29 2.54 9.14 -8.73
C VAL A 29 4.05 9.24 -8.92
N THR A 30 4.80 8.45 -8.18
CA THR A 30 6.26 8.41 -8.27
C THR A 30 6.72 7.00 -7.95
N ARG A 31 7.74 6.53 -8.66
CA ARG A 31 8.44 5.27 -8.39
C ARG A 31 9.93 5.50 -8.57
N GLN A 32 10.71 4.94 -7.65
CA GLN A 32 12.15 4.90 -7.67
C GLN A 32 12.55 3.44 -7.51
N ASP A 33 13.16 2.90 -8.56
CA ASP A 33 13.72 1.57 -8.53
C ASP A 33 15.10 1.60 -7.86
N GLY A 34 15.41 0.52 -7.16
CA GLY A 34 16.71 0.22 -6.58
C GLY A 34 17.45 -0.83 -7.41
N ASP A 35 18.46 -1.43 -6.81
CA ASP A 35 19.24 -2.48 -7.44
C ASP A 35 18.42 -3.77 -7.60
N ALA A 36 18.78 -4.59 -8.59
CA ALA A 36 18.19 -5.91 -8.83
C ALA A 36 16.66 -5.94 -8.98
N GLY A 37 16.04 -4.81 -9.39
CA GLY A 37 14.59 -4.71 -9.60
C GLY A 37 13.79 -4.33 -8.35
N ALA A 38 14.45 -4.05 -7.23
CA ALA A 38 13.79 -3.65 -5.99
C ALA A 38 13.05 -2.31 -6.15
N VAL A 39 11.93 -2.11 -5.46
CA VAL A 39 11.33 -0.76 -5.31
C VAL A 39 11.87 -0.09 -4.06
N ARG A 40 12.80 0.84 -4.25
CA ARG A 40 13.31 1.68 -3.15
C ARG A 40 12.20 2.57 -2.57
N HIS A 41 11.33 3.08 -3.44
CA HIS A 41 10.26 3.99 -3.05
C HIS A 41 9.19 4.14 -4.13
N ALA A 42 7.92 4.01 -3.77
CA ALA A 42 6.81 4.39 -4.61
C ALA A 42 5.77 5.19 -3.82
N GLU A 43 5.29 6.30 -4.39
CA GLU A 43 4.13 7.05 -3.89
C GLU A 43 2.90 6.67 -4.71
N LEU A 44 1.85 6.20 -4.05
CA LEU A 44 0.58 5.87 -4.67
C LEU A 44 -0.54 6.71 -4.07
N ARG A 45 -1.50 7.13 -4.91
CA ARG A 45 -2.62 7.98 -4.50
C ARG A 45 -3.99 7.43 -4.84
N LEU A 46 -4.93 7.69 -3.94
CA LEU A 46 -6.36 7.47 -4.15
C LEU A 46 -7.12 8.69 -3.66
N GLY A 47 -7.47 9.59 -4.59
CA GLY A 47 -7.98 10.92 -4.26
C GLY A 47 -6.94 11.71 -3.46
N ALA A 48 -7.30 12.10 -2.23
CA ALA A 48 -6.39 12.79 -1.31
C ALA A 48 -5.55 11.84 -0.43
N ALA A 49 -5.85 10.54 -0.42
CA ALA A 49 -5.08 9.54 0.32
C ALA A 49 -3.75 9.26 -0.39
N VAL A 50 -2.69 9.13 0.40
CA VAL A 50 -1.34 8.79 -0.06
C VAL A 50 -0.88 7.56 0.73
N VAL A 51 -0.26 6.61 0.05
CA VAL A 51 0.51 5.52 0.66
C VAL A 51 1.88 5.47 0.01
N MET A 52 2.89 5.11 0.80
CA MET A 52 4.24 4.85 0.30
C MET A 52 4.46 3.34 0.31
N VAL A 53 5.08 2.82 -0.74
CA VAL A 53 5.44 1.41 -0.87
C VAL A 53 6.95 1.30 -1.09
N ALA A 54 7.58 0.31 -0.47
CA ALA A 54 8.96 -0.09 -0.75
C ALA A 54 9.14 -1.59 -0.55
N SER A 55 10.26 -2.13 -1.01
CA SER A 55 10.69 -3.49 -0.70
C SER A 55 10.88 -3.67 0.81
N ASP A 56 10.77 -4.91 1.29
CA ASP A 56 11.01 -5.28 2.68
C ASP A 56 12.50 -5.61 2.98
N ASP A 57 13.42 -4.87 2.34
CA ASP A 57 14.86 -5.12 2.30
C ASP A 57 15.63 -4.74 3.58
N ARG A 58 14.92 -4.46 4.67
CA ARG A 58 15.46 -4.03 5.97
C ARG A 58 14.74 -4.75 7.10
N ASP A 59 15.43 -4.89 8.23
CA ASP A 59 14.81 -5.43 9.43
C ASP A 59 13.71 -4.48 9.94
N TYR A 60 12.51 -5.03 10.12
CA TYR A 60 11.39 -4.36 10.76
C TYR A 60 10.69 -5.30 11.74
N VAL A 61 9.99 -4.71 12.70
CA VAL A 61 9.16 -5.47 13.63
C VAL A 61 7.79 -5.66 12.99
N ILE A 62 7.45 -6.92 12.69
CA ILE A 62 6.09 -7.29 12.31
C ILE A 62 5.21 -7.06 13.53
N ALA A 63 4.24 -6.15 13.41
CA ALA A 63 3.30 -5.83 14.48
C ALA A 63 2.49 -7.08 14.86
N SER A 64 2.45 -7.41 16.15
CA SER A 64 1.66 -8.53 16.65
C SER A 64 0.15 -8.26 16.48
N LEU A 65 -0.63 -9.35 16.38
CA LEU A 65 -2.08 -9.25 16.33
C LEU A 65 -2.66 -8.83 17.69
N VAL A 66 -3.60 -7.90 17.64
CA VAL A 66 -4.54 -7.52 18.70
C VAL A 66 -5.93 -7.99 18.26
N GLY A 67 -6.27 -9.23 18.61
CA GLY A 67 -7.48 -9.90 18.11
C GLY A 67 -7.32 -10.34 16.66
N GLN A 68 -8.01 -9.69 15.73
CA GLN A 68 -8.01 -10.03 14.29
C GLN A 68 -7.24 -9.02 13.42
N SER A 69 -6.61 -7.99 14.00
CA SER A 69 -5.81 -6.99 13.27
C SER A 69 -4.60 -6.57 14.10
N THR A 70 -3.70 -5.76 13.56
CA THR A 70 -2.54 -5.22 14.30
C THR A 70 -2.89 -3.97 15.12
N GLY A 71 -4.16 -3.57 15.17
CA GLY A 71 -4.59 -2.28 15.74
C GLY A 71 -4.28 -1.06 14.86
N ALA A 72 -3.64 -1.25 13.71
CA ALA A 72 -3.38 -0.23 12.71
C ALA A 72 -4.11 -0.54 11.39
N GLY A 73 -4.59 0.50 10.72
CA GLY A 73 -5.27 0.35 9.44
C GLY A 73 -5.32 1.65 8.66
N ILE A 74 -5.40 1.55 7.33
CA ILE A 74 -5.54 2.68 6.43
C ILE A 74 -7.01 2.78 6.03
N LEU A 75 -7.66 3.86 6.45
CA LEU A 75 -9.04 4.17 6.08
C LEU A 75 -9.05 5.15 4.92
N CYS A 76 -9.44 4.67 3.74
CA CYS A 76 -9.59 5.49 2.55
C CYS A 76 -11.06 5.83 2.30
N ARG A 77 -11.36 7.09 2.00
CA ARG A 77 -12.68 7.49 1.50
C ARG A 77 -12.76 7.18 0.01
N LEU A 78 -13.77 6.39 -0.37
CA LEU A 78 -13.97 5.91 -1.73
C LEU A 78 -15.32 6.35 -2.26
N GLU A 79 -15.41 6.58 -3.57
CA GLU A 79 -16.70 6.56 -4.25
C GLU A 79 -17.08 5.11 -4.59
N ILE A 80 -18.22 4.66 -4.04
CA ILE A 80 -18.67 3.26 -3.96
C ILE A 80 -18.72 2.51 -5.31
N ARG A 81 -18.85 3.22 -6.43
CA ARG A 81 -19.09 2.60 -7.74
C ARG A 81 -17.88 1.84 -8.31
N ARG A 82 -16.65 2.11 -7.84
CA ARG A 82 -15.40 1.55 -8.42
C ARG A 82 -14.80 0.38 -7.63
N PHE A 83 -15.05 0.27 -6.32
CA PHE A 83 -14.24 -0.57 -5.43
C PHE A 83 -14.69 -2.04 -5.34
N ARG A 84 -15.99 -2.33 -5.45
CA ARG A 84 -16.55 -3.65 -5.09
C ARG A 84 -16.08 -4.81 -5.98
N ARG A 85 -15.59 -4.54 -7.19
CA ARG A 85 -15.15 -5.58 -8.13
C ARG A 85 -13.71 -6.04 -7.87
N CYS A 86 -12.79 -5.12 -7.59
CA CYS A 86 -11.36 -5.46 -7.54
C CYS A 86 -10.89 -6.01 -6.18
N ALA A 87 -11.46 -5.54 -5.06
CA ALA A 87 -11.00 -5.93 -3.72
C ALA A 87 -11.46 -7.33 -3.26
N VAL A 88 -12.47 -7.91 -3.92
CA VAL A 88 -13.00 -9.25 -3.58
C VAL A 88 -12.44 -10.32 -4.51
N GLU A 89 -12.11 -9.97 -5.74
CA GLU A 89 -11.59 -10.90 -6.77
C GLU A 89 -10.06 -11.04 -6.74
N LEU A 90 -9.34 -10.08 -6.14
CA LEU A 90 -7.89 -10.10 -6.00
C LEU A 90 -7.51 -10.06 -4.52
N PRO A 91 -7.11 -11.19 -3.90
CA PRO A 91 -6.63 -11.17 -2.52
C PRO A 91 -5.39 -10.27 -2.43
N PRO A 92 -5.19 -9.57 -1.30
CA PRO A 92 -3.98 -8.79 -1.08
C PRO A 92 -2.74 -9.69 -1.18
N PRO A 93 -1.58 -9.14 -1.58
CA PRO A 93 -0.32 -9.88 -1.54
C PRO A 93 -0.03 -10.37 -0.11
N PRO A 94 0.72 -11.49 0.04
CA PRO A 94 1.10 -12.04 1.34
C PRO A 94 1.95 -11.07 2.17
#